data_AF-L0KA11-F1
#
_entry.id   AF-L0KA11-F1
#
_cell.length_a   1.000
_cell.length_b   1.000
_cell.length_c   1.000
_cell.angle_alpha   90.00
_cell.angle_beta   90.00
_cell.angle_gamma   90.00
#
_symmetry.space_group_name_H-M   'P 1'
#
loop_
_entity.id
_entity.type
_entity.pdbx_description
1 polymer ?
#
loop_
_entity_poly.entity_id
_entity_poly.type
_entity_poly.pdbx_seq_one_letter_code
_entity_poly.pdbx_strand_id
1 'polypeptide(L)'
;MKVNGSRMAKLINNYNKDQKNKTNKVEPVKKKDQLSLSDEMQHLQNVKEKIDYSPQIRQEKVTKLKREIKQGNYNVNGEEIATDILDKIVDKRV
;
A
#
# COMPACT_ATOMS: atom_id res chain seq x y z
N MET A 1 17.71 -16.49 7.40
CA MET A 1 16.36 -17.09 7.38
C MET A 1 15.53 -16.34 6.35
N LYS A 2 15.20 -16.95 5.19
CA LYS A 2 14.40 -16.30 4.14
C LYS A 2 12.92 -16.51 4.45
N VAL A 3 12.26 -15.49 4.99
CA VAL A 3 10.82 -15.52 5.21
C VAL A 3 10.08 -15.11 3.95
N ASN A 4 9.24 -16.00 3.43
CA ASN A 4 8.41 -15.75 2.26
C ASN A 4 7.30 -14.74 2.63
N GLY A 5 7.20 -13.62 1.89
CA GLY A 5 6.28 -12.51 2.19
C GLY A 5 4.81 -12.91 2.32
N SER A 6 4.37 -13.95 1.61
CA SER A 6 2.99 -14.46 1.71
C SER A 6 2.71 -15.17 3.06
N ARG A 7 3.72 -15.83 3.64
CA ARG A 7 3.60 -16.47 4.96
C ARG A 7 3.60 -15.43 6.07
N MET A 8 4.37 -14.35 5.92
CA MET A 8 4.42 -13.25 6.89
C MET A 8 3.07 -12.51 6.99
N ALA A 9 2.43 -12.20 5.85
CA ALA A 9 1.11 -11.57 5.86
C ALA A 9 0.06 -12.39 6.63
N LYS A 10 0.07 -13.73 6.49
CA LYS A 10 -0.84 -14.62 7.24
C LYS A 10 -0.57 -14.61 8.74
N LEU A 11 0.70 -14.57 9.16
CA LEU A 11 1.07 -14.51 10.57
C LEU A 11 0.63 -13.19 11.22
N ILE A 12 0.83 -12.08 10.52
CA ILE A 12 0.43 -10.74 11.00
C ILE A 12 -1.10 -10.64 11.11
N ASN A 13 -1.85 -11.16 10.13
CA ASN A 13 -3.31 -11.17 10.18
C ASN A 13 -3.85 -11.98 11.36
N ASN A 14 -3.23 -13.12 11.68
CA ASN A 14 -3.59 -13.92 12.84
C ASN A 14 -3.27 -13.18 14.15
N TYR A 15 -2.10 -12.52 14.24
CA TYR A 15 -1.72 -11.70 15.38
C TYR A 15 -2.73 -10.55 15.64
N ASN A 16 -3.16 -9.85 14.59
CA ASN A 16 -4.17 -8.79 14.69
C ASN A 16 -5.55 -9.31 15.10
N LYS A 17 -5.92 -10.53 14.67
CA LYS A 17 -7.16 -11.21 15.05
C LYS A 17 -7.15 -11.62 16.53
N ASP A 18 -6.02 -12.09 17.04
CA ASP A 18 -5.85 -12.49 18.43
C ASP A 18 -5.90 -11.29 19.39
N GLN A 19 -5.41 -10.11 18.97
CA GLN A 19 -5.56 -8.87 19.75
C GLN A 19 -7.03 -8.42 19.85
N LYS A 20 -7.83 -8.58 18.79
CA LYS A 20 -9.26 -8.21 18.79
C LYS A 20 -10.14 -9.14 19.64
N ASN A 21 -9.71 -10.39 19.88
CA ASN A 21 -10.45 -11.38 20.65
C ASN A 21 -10.05 -11.46 22.14
N LYS A 22 -9.24 -10.51 22.66
CA LYS A 22 -8.86 -10.43 24.08
C LYS A 22 -9.98 -9.89 25.00
N THR A 23 -11.24 -10.11 24.67
CA THR A 23 -12.36 -9.91 25.60
C THR A 23 -12.96 -11.28 25.94
N ASN A 24 -12.74 -11.70 27.18
CA ASN A 24 -13.39 -12.85 27.84
C ASN A 24 -12.96 -14.27 27.39
N LYS A 25 -11.80 -14.74 27.87
CA LYS A 25 -11.64 -16.17 28.24
C LYS A 25 -10.44 -16.35 29.17
N VAL A 26 -10.73 -16.62 30.44
CA VAL A 26 -9.74 -17.02 31.44
C VAL A 26 -9.57 -18.54 31.32
N GLU A 27 -8.48 -18.98 30.71
CA GLU A 27 -8.06 -20.38 30.66
C GLU A 27 -6.60 -20.51 31.15
N PRO A 28 -6.22 -21.64 31.77
CA PRO A 28 -4.99 -21.79 32.53
C PRO A 28 -3.73 -21.60 31.67
N VAL A 29 -2.77 -20.84 32.21
CA VAL A 29 -1.55 -20.37 31.55
C VAL A 29 -0.59 -21.53 31.28
N LYS A 30 -0.78 -22.24 30.15
CA LYS A 30 0.36 -22.82 29.44
C LYS A 30 1.20 -21.65 28.93
N LYS A 31 2.52 -21.67 29.14
CA LYS A 31 3.45 -20.69 28.53
C LYS A 31 3.24 -20.75 27.01
N LYS A 32 2.44 -19.82 26.50
CA LYS A 32 2.20 -19.65 25.07
C LYS A 32 3.35 -18.82 24.54
N ASP A 33 3.90 -19.23 23.40
CA ASP A 33 4.88 -18.43 22.68
C ASP A 33 4.26 -17.05 22.40
N GLN A 34 4.93 -15.99 22.88
CA GLN A 34 4.48 -14.63 22.67
C GLN A 34 5.18 -14.08 21.42
N LEU A 35 4.38 -13.80 20.39
CA LEU A 35 4.84 -13.08 19.21
C LEU A 35 4.74 -11.57 19.51
N SER A 36 5.82 -10.81 19.29
CA SER A 36 5.82 -9.34 19.37
C SER A 36 6.20 -8.78 18.00
N LEU A 37 5.31 -7.97 17.41
CA LEU A 37 5.59 -7.23 16.18
C LEU A 37 6.37 -5.94 16.50
N SER A 38 7.43 -5.67 15.74
CA SER A 38 8.12 -4.37 15.77
C SER A 38 7.15 -3.24 15.39
N ASP A 39 7.31 -2.08 16.01
CA ASP A 39 6.50 -0.88 15.75
C ASP A 39 6.57 -0.47 14.27
N GLU A 40 7.75 -0.56 13.66
CA GLU A 40 7.96 -0.28 12.23
C GLU A 40 7.08 -1.17 11.33
N MET A 41 6.93 -2.45 11.69
CA MET A 41 6.10 -3.38 10.91
C MET A 41 4.62 -3.03 11.01
N GLN A 42 4.15 -2.62 12.20
CA GLN A 42 2.77 -2.17 12.39
C GLN A 42 2.49 -0.90 11.59
N HIS A 43 3.44 0.02 11.55
CA HIS A 43 3.34 1.23 10.72
C HIS A 43 3.23 0.89 9.23
N LEU A 44 4.10 0.02 8.72
CA LEU A 44 4.08 -0.38 7.31
C LEU A 44 2.75 -1.06 6.93
N GLN A 45 2.19 -1.91 7.80
CA GLN A 45 0.89 -2.55 7.55
C GLN A 45 -0.23 -1.50 7.47
N ASN A 46 -0.27 -0.56 8.42
CA ASN A 46 -1.29 0.49 8.43
C ASN A 46 -1.19 1.40 7.20
N VAL A 47 0.02 1.71 6.74
CA VAL A 47 0.23 2.50 5.52
C VAL A 47 -0.22 1.70 4.29
N LYS A 48 0.12 0.42 4.21
CA LYS A 48 -0.27 -0.44 3.09
C LYS A 48 -1.79 -0.56 2.97
N GLU A 49 -2.47 -0.84 4.07
CA GLU A 49 -3.94 -0.91 4.08
C GLU A 49 -4.55 0.41 3.60
N LYS A 50 -4.07 1.56 4.10
CA LYS A 50 -4.56 2.87 3.67
C LYS A 50 -4.32 3.16 2.18
N ILE A 51 -3.22 2.65 1.61
CA ILE A 51 -2.95 2.76 0.17
C ILE A 51 -3.93 1.88 -0.62
N ASP A 52 -4.18 0.65 -0.16
CA ASP A 52 -5.11 -0.28 -0.81
C ASP A 52 -6.57 0.23 -0.76
N TYR A 53 -6.96 0.94 0.31
CA TYR A 53 -8.28 1.58 0.44
C TYR A 53 -8.37 2.97 -0.23
N SER A 54 -7.24 3.52 -0.68
CA SER A 54 -7.24 4.80 -1.39
C SER A 54 -7.95 4.64 -2.73
N PRO A 55 -8.76 5.62 -3.17
CA PRO A 55 -9.43 5.53 -4.46
C PRO A 55 -8.39 5.39 -5.58
N GLN A 56 -8.52 4.32 -6.36
CA GLN A 56 -7.66 4.02 -7.51
C GLN A 56 -7.62 5.19 -8.51
N ILE A 57 -8.72 5.95 -8.60
CA ILE A 57 -8.84 7.15 -9.41
C ILE A 57 -8.98 8.39 -8.52
N ARG A 58 -8.02 9.31 -8.65
CA ARG A 58 -8.05 10.64 -8.00
C ARG A 58 -8.96 11.58 -8.80
N GLN A 59 -10.27 11.50 -8.56
CA GLN A 59 -11.29 12.26 -9.30
C GLN A 59 -11.02 13.77 -9.36
N GLU A 60 -10.54 14.37 -8.27
CA GLU A 60 -10.18 15.78 -8.20
C GLU A 60 -9.12 16.16 -9.26
N LYS A 61 -8.05 15.36 -9.38
CA LYS A 61 -6.99 15.57 -10.38
C LYS A 61 -7.54 15.45 -11.80
N VAL A 62 -8.39 14.46 -12.04
CA VAL A 62 -9.02 14.26 -13.36
C VAL A 62 -9.88 15.46 -13.74
N THR A 63 -10.69 15.97 -12.81
CA THR A 63 -11.55 17.12 -13.05
C THR A 63 -10.75 18.39 -13.30
N LYS A 64 -9.67 18.62 -12.54
CA LYS A 64 -8.75 19.74 -12.74
C LYS A 64 -8.13 19.71 -14.13
N LEU A 65 -7.55 18.56 -14.53
CA LEU A 65 -6.95 18.39 -15.85
C LEU A 65 -7.97 18.59 -16.97
N LYS A 66 -9.18 18.01 -16.85
CA LYS A 66 -10.27 18.21 -17.82
C LYS A 66 -10.62 19.68 -17.99
N ARG A 67 -10.62 20.46 -16.90
CA ARG A 67 -10.89 21.89 -16.94
C ARG A 67 -9.77 22.65 -17.64
N GLU A 68 -8.52 22.38 -17.29
CA GLU A 68 -7.33 23.02 -17.90
C GLU A 68 -7.27 22.76 -19.41
N ILE A 69 -7.56 21.52 -19.83
CA ILE A 69 -7.66 21.14 -21.25
C ILE A 69 -8.78 21.91 -21.94
N LYS A 70 -9.99 21.97 -21.36
CA LYS A 70 -11.13 22.71 -21.93
C LYS A 70 -10.85 24.21 -22.07
N GLN A 71 -10.08 24.77 -21.14
CA GLN A 71 -9.72 26.20 -21.14
C GLN A 71 -8.57 26.52 -22.11
N GLY A 72 -7.92 25.50 -22.71
CA GLY A 72 -6.74 25.69 -23.55
C GLY A 72 -5.46 26.01 -22.77
N ASN A 73 -5.50 25.93 -21.43
CA ASN A 73 -4.37 26.26 -20.54
C ASN A 73 -3.53 25.04 -20.18
N TYR A 74 -3.82 23.89 -20.76
CA TYR A 74 -3.03 22.69 -20.58
C TYR A 74 -1.78 22.74 -21.46
N ASN A 75 -0.70 23.29 -20.90
CA ASN A 75 0.60 23.34 -21.55
C ASN A 75 1.42 22.11 -21.16
N VAL A 76 1.79 21.30 -22.14
CA VAL A 76 2.63 20.11 -21.93
C VAL A 76 4.04 20.42 -22.40
N ASN A 77 5.03 20.12 -21.57
CA ASN A 77 6.42 20.26 -21.98
C ASN A 77 6.79 19.15 -22.98
N GLY A 78 7.30 19.51 -24.15
CA GLY A 78 7.74 18.54 -25.17
C GLY A 78 8.85 17.62 -24.68
N GLU A 79 9.71 18.09 -23.76
CA GLU A 79 10.76 17.29 -23.13
C GLU A 79 10.20 16.19 -22.24
N GLU A 80 9.14 16.48 -21.48
CA GLU A 80 8.45 15.48 -20.64
C GLU A 80 7.82 14.40 -21.51
N ILE A 81 7.21 14.77 -22.65
CA ILE A 81 6.65 13.81 -23.61
C ILE A 81 7.76 12.91 -24.18
N ALA A 82 8.89 13.49 -24.59
CA ALA A 82 10.00 12.72 -25.14
C ALA A 82 10.57 11.74 -24.12
N THR A 83 10.72 12.18 -22.87
CA THR A 83 11.17 11.34 -21.75
C THR A 83 10.21 10.17 -21.52
N ASP A 84 8.90 10.44 -21.43
CA ASP A 84 7.87 9.40 -21.25
C ASP A 84 7.86 8.36 -22.39
N ILE A 85 8.12 8.81 -23.63
CA ILE A 85 8.22 7.92 -24.79
C ILE A 85 9.45 7.02 -24.67
N LEU A 86 10.61 7.60 -24.33
CA LEU A 86 11.86 6.87 -24.18
C LEU A 86 11.77 5.86 -23.04
N ASP A 87 11.25 6.26 -21.88
CA ASP A 87 11.07 5.40 -20.71
C ASP A 87 10.22 4.17 -21.07
N LYS A 88 9.09 4.37 -21.76
CA LYS A 88 8.23 3.25 -22.21
C LYS A 88 8.91 2.32 -23.22
N ILE A 89 9.82 2.83 -24.04
CA ILE A 89 10.57 2.03 -25.00
C ILE A 89 11.66 1.23 -24.30
N VAL A 90 12.34 1.83 -23.31
CA VAL A 90 13.42 1.20 -22.55
C VAL A 90 12.87 0.13 -21.61
N ASP A 91 11.80 0.42 -20.88
CA ASP A 91 11.13 -0.51 -19.95
C ASP A 91 10.63 -1.78 -20.67
N LYS A 92 10.23 -1.67 -21.95
CA LYS A 92 9.85 -2.83 -22.77
C LYS A 92 11.02 -3.68 -23.29
N ARG A 93 12.25 -3.20 -23.21
CA ARG A 93 13.45 -3.93 -23.70
C ARG A 93 14.19 -4.68 -22.59
N VAL A 94 13.81 -4.50 -21.33
CA VAL A 94 14.35 -5.20 -20.16
C VAL A 94 13.37 -6.30 -19.74
#